data_AF-A0A2D6TMZ8-F1
#
_entry.id   AF-A0A2D6TMZ8-F1
#
_cell.length_a   1.000
_cell.length_b   1.000
_cell.length_c   1.000
_cell.angle_alpha   90.00
_cell.angle_beta   90.00
_cell.angle_gamma   90.00
#
_symmetry.space_group_name_H-M   'P 1'
#
loop_
_entity.id
_entity.type
_entity.pdbx_description
1 polymer ?
#
loop_
_entity_poly.entity_id
_entity_poly.type
_entity_poly.pdbx_seq_one_letter_code
_entity_poly.pdbx_strand_id
1 'polypeptide(L)'
;MKKGEIIIPDTYKYIAAFLTMRCNLSCSFCINSLGNEVKFNRNEFNEISGEEWVNALNKIESKQNLPITLGGGEPFLHKDFIYIINNLKPELNIDILTNLMWGKKGLEKFISDVDPNRVKRDSPYSSIRVSYHPEAMNDAVKLADNVKLLQDKGFSIGIWSVLYPSSTQLSSISDTMQFICKDKEIDFRTKSFTGVYKGEPYGDYSKFPKSTLQEKTKSCKCKTSELLIGPKGDTYRCHRDLYARENPIGNITDNSFSVEDDFMDCDKYGQCNPCDVKVTTNNKQELGHTSVEIKEIQST
;
A
#
# COMPACT_ATOMS: atom_id res chain seq x y z
N MET A 1 22.38 -10.70 -18.90
CA MET A 1 21.79 -10.46 -17.58
C MET A 1 22.89 -9.96 -16.68
N LYS A 2 22.77 -8.75 -16.12
CA LYS A 2 23.71 -8.30 -15.09
C LYS A 2 23.44 -9.13 -13.83
N LYS A 3 24.50 -9.46 -13.09
CA LYS A 3 24.37 -10.24 -11.85
C LYS A 3 23.49 -9.46 -10.86
N GLY A 4 22.40 -10.07 -10.40
CA GLY A 4 21.50 -9.50 -9.40
C GLY A 4 20.31 -8.69 -9.91
N GLU A 5 19.97 -8.75 -11.21
CA GLU A 5 18.70 -8.20 -11.74
C GLU A 5 17.49 -9.00 -11.21
N ILE A 6 16.46 -8.29 -10.74
CA ILE A 6 15.19 -8.86 -10.27
C ILE A 6 14.13 -8.60 -11.35
N ILE A 7 13.78 -9.63 -12.11
CA ILE A 7 12.77 -9.56 -13.16
C ILE A 7 11.39 -9.77 -12.54
N ILE A 8 10.48 -8.83 -12.77
CA ILE A 8 9.10 -8.91 -12.27
C ILE A 8 8.23 -9.70 -13.26
N PRO A 9 7.57 -10.80 -12.83
CA PRO A 9 6.72 -11.60 -13.71
C PRO A 9 5.56 -10.80 -14.32
N ASP A 10 5.12 -11.19 -15.51
CA ASP A 10 4.09 -10.45 -16.25
C ASP A 10 2.72 -10.44 -15.57
N THR A 11 2.48 -11.45 -14.74
CA THR A 11 1.29 -11.63 -13.91
C THR A 11 1.21 -10.61 -12.77
N TYR A 12 2.33 -10.02 -12.34
CA TYR A 12 2.36 -9.07 -11.24
C TYR A 12 1.68 -7.75 -11.62
N LYS A 13 0.91 -7.20 -10.68
CA LYS A 13 0.10 -5.98 -10.85
C LYS A 13 0.42 -4.91 -9.83
N TYR A 14 1.21 -5.24 -8.80
CA TYR A 14 1.58 -4.30 -7.75
C TYR A 14 2.98 -4.58 -7.19
N ILE A 15 3.72 -3.51 -6.87
CA ILE A 15 4.97 -3.56 -6.12
C ILE A 15 4.84 -2.58 -4.97
N ALA A 16 5.00 -3.07 -3.74
CA ALA A 16 4.87 -2.28 -2.52
C ALA A 16 6.13 -2.38 -1.67
N ALA A 17 6.79 -1.25 -1.47
CA ALA A 17 7.88 -1.09 -0.51
C ALA A 17 7.33 -0.42 0.75
N PHE A 18 7.16 -1.21 1.81
CA PHE A 18 6.74 -0.75 3.13
C PHE A 18 7.99 -0.23 3.84
N LEU A 19 8.36 1.02 3.58
CA LEU A 19 9.61 1.62 4.08
C LEU A 19 9.67 1.63 5.61
N THR A 20 8.52 1.81 6.25
CA THR A 20 8.35 1.73 7.70
C THR A 20 6.91 1.30 8.02
N MET A 21 6.71 0.55 9.11
CA MET A 21 5.38 0.29 9.66
C MET A 21 4.95 1.32 10.71
N ARG A 22 5.84 2.25 11.09
CA ARG A 22 5.50 3.35 11.99
C ARG A 22 4.51 4.28 11.30
N CYS A 23 3.54 4.78 12.07
CA CYS A 23 2.56 5.75 11.58
C CYS A 23 2.15 6.66 12.73
N ASN A 24 2.02 7.94 12.41
CA ASN A 24 1.61 9.03 13.30
C ASN A 24 0.09 9.11 13.51
N LEU A 25 -0.70 8.21 12.91
CA LEU A 25 -2.14 8.09 13.11
C LEU A 25 -2.49 6.72 13.70
N SER A 26 -3.60 6.59 14.43
CA SER A 26 -4.04 5.34 15.08
C SER A 26 -5.45 4.94 14.64
N CYS A 27 -5.62 4.72 13.34
CA CYS A 27 -6.94 4.61 12.73
C CYS A 27 -7.70 3.32 13.11
N SER A 28 -9.00 3.43 13.40
CA SER A 28 -9.88 2.29 13.75
C SER A 28 -10.12 1.33 12.59
N PHE A 29 -9.98 1.82 11.36
CA PHE A 29 -10.17 1.08 10.11
C PHE A 29 -8.84 0.75 9.40
N CYS A 30 -7.71 0.85 10.09
CA CYS A 30 -6.39 0.64 9.49
C CYS A 30 -6.23 -0.79 8.95
N ILE A 31 -6.06 -0.93 7.63
CA ILE A 31 -5.89 -2.23 6.96
C ILE A 31 -4.68 -3.03 7.46
N ASN A 32 -3.62 -2.34 7.89
CA ASN A 32 -2.41 -2.99 8.45
C ASN A 32 -2.70 -3.69 9.78
N SER A 33 -3.76 -3.28 10.46
CA SER A 33 -4.24 -3.85 11.72
C SER A 33 -5.46 -4.76 11.54
N LEU A 34 -5.88 -5.04 10.30
CA LEU A 34 -7.02 -5.91 10.04
C LEU A 34 -6.60 -7.38 10.06
N GLY A 35 -7.17 -8.13 11.00
CA GLY A 35 -6.95 -9.56 11.20
C GLY A 35 -7.04 -9.90 12.69
N ASN A 36 -7.98 -10.77 13.08
CA ASN A 36 -8.26 -11.04 14.50
C ASN A 36 -7.11 -11.78 15.21
N GLU A 37 -6.21 -12.43 14.47
CA GLU A 37 -5.17 -13.31 15.05
C GLU A 37 -3.79 -12.66 15.10
N VAL A 38 -3.50 -11.69 14.24
CA VAL A 38 -2.16 -11.10 14.14
C VAL A 38 -2.08 -9.88 15.05
N LYS A 39 -1.29 -9.98 16.12
CA LYS A 39 -0.90 -8.81 16.93
C LYS A 39 0.06 -7.94 16.14
N PHE A 40 -0.47 -7.09 15.26
CA PHE A 40 0.33 -6.12 14.53
C PHE A 40 0.89 -5.06 15.49
N ASN A 41 2.21 -5.05 15.66
CA ASN A 41 2.92 -4.04 16.44
C ASN A 41 3.91 -3.28 15.56
N ARG A 42 3.61 -2.01 15.31
CA ARG A 42 4.38 -1.11 14.43
C ARG A 42 5.82 -0.88 14.87
N ASN A 43 6.11 -1.07 16.17
CA ASN A 43 7.42 -0.81 16.75
C ASN A 43 8.36 -2.02 16.65
N GLU A 44 7.88 -3.18 16.21
CA GLU A 44 8.69 -4.41 16.16
C GLU A 44 9.28 -4.69 14.77
N PHE A 45 9.19 -3.73 13.86
CA PHE A 45 9.78 -3.82 12.53
C PHE A 45 11.16 -3.16 12.53
N ASN A 46 12.18 -3.94 12.19
CA ASN A 46 13.50 -3.38 11.87
C ASN A 46 13.46 -2.75 10.48
N GLU A 47 14.11 -1.60 10.32
CA GLU A 47 14.15 -0.82 9.08
C GLU A 47 15.57 -0.88 8.50
N ILE A 48 15.72 -1.25 7.23
CA ILE A 48 16.99 -1.07 6.50
C ILE A 48 17.21 0.42 6.18
N SER A 49 18.47 0.80 5.97
CA SER A 49 18.84 2.17 5.60
C SER A 49 18.31 2.58 4.23
N GLY A 50 18.29 3.90 3.96
CA GLY A 50 17.98 4.41 2.61
C GLY A 50 18.92 3.89 1.53
N GLU A 51 20.20 3.69 1.82
CA GLU A 51 21.18 3.12 0.88
C GLU A 51 20.85 1.67 0.55
N GLU A 52 20.52 0.85 1.54
CA GLU A 52 20.09 -0.54 1.33
C GLU A 52 18.79 -0.60 0.50
N TRP A 53 17.82 0.27 0.78
CA TRP A 53 16.61 0.40 -0.04
C TRP A 53 16.92 0.73 -1.49
N VAL A 54 17.75 1.75 -1.73
CA VAL A 54 18.14 2.17 -3.09
C VAL A 54 18.87 1.05 -3.81
N ASN A 55 19.84 0.42 -3.16
CA ASN A 55 20.61 -0.69 -3.72
C ASN A 55 19.71 -1.89 -4.07
N ALA A 56 18.74 -2.21 -3.22
CA ALA A 56 17.83 -3.32 -3.44
C ALA A 56 16.79 -3.02 -4.53
N LEU A 57 16.13 -1.87 -4.48
CA LEU A 57 15.07 -1.52 -5.43
C LEU A 57 15.61 -1.22 -6.84
N ASN A 58 16.83 -0.69 -6.97
CA ASN A 58 17.44 -0.45 -8.28
C ASN A 58 17.76 -1.74 -9.06
N LYS A 59 17.78 -2.90 -8.39
CA LYS A 59 17.88 -4.22 -9.04
C LYS A 59 16.61 -4.62 -9.78
N ILE A 60 15.46 -4.00 -9.48
CA ILE A 60 14.17 -4.34 -10.09
C ILE A 60 14.13 -3.88 -11.55
N GLU A 61 13.79 -4.80 -12.45
CA GLU A 61 13.37 -4.49 -13.82
C GLU A 61 11.84 -4.51 -13.87
N SER A 62 11.23 -3.31 -13.83
CA SER A 62 9.78 -3.14 -13.82
C SER A 62 9.27 -2.52 -15.12
N LYS A 63 7.99 -2.79 -15.40
CA LYS A 63 7.28 -2.21 -16.54
C LYS A 63 6.91 -0.77 -16.25
N GLN A 64 6.75 0.03 -17.31
CA GLN A 64 6.32 1.43 -17.21
C GLN A 64 5.01 1.61 -16.43
N ASN A 65 4.06 0.69 -16.57
CA ASN A 65 2.75 0.73 -15.88
C ASN A 65 2.73 -0.03 -14.54
N LEU A 66 3.89 -0.40 -14.00
CA LEU A 66 4.04 -1.09 -12.73
C LEU A 66 5.03 -0.32 -11.83
N PRO A 67 4.60 0.80 -11.23
CA PRO A 67 5.46 1.60 -10.37
C PRO A 67 5.78 0.87 -9.07
N ILE A 68 6.90 1.25 -8.45
CA ILE A 68 7.18 0.91 -7.05
C ILE A 68 6.37 1.86 -6.18
N THR A 69 5.45 1.31 -5.39
CA THR A 69 4.68 2.11 -4.43
C THR A 69 5.43 2.18 -3.11
N LEU A 70 5.90 3.37 -2.75
CA LEU A 70 6.47 3.68 -1.45
C LEU A 70 5.34 3.96 -0.47
N GLY A 71 5.24 3.12 0.56
CA GLY A 71 4.18 3.20 1.55
C GLY A 71 4.60 2.57 2.87
N GLY A 72 3.63 1.97 3.57
CA GLY A 72 3.88 1.38 4.88
C GLY A 72 2.78 1.69 5.88
N GLY A 73 3.21 2.10 7.06
CA GLY A 73 2.45 3.00 7.91
C GLY A 73 2.41 4.40 7.29
N GLU A 74 3.36 5.25 7.67
CA GLU A 74 3.57 6.57 7.07
C GLU A 74 5.00 6.66 6.52
N PRO A 75 5.23 6.59 5.20
CA PRO A 75 6.57 6.50 4.63
C PRO A 75 7.44 7.74 4.94
N PHE A 76 6.84 8.92 5.15
CA PHE A 76 7.58 10.12 5.55
C PHE A 76 8.22 10.03 6.94
N LEU A 77 7.86 9.03 7.76
CA LEU A 77 8.55 8.78 9.04
C LEU A 77 9.87 8.02 8.86
N HIS A 78 10.13 7.46 7.68
CA HIS A 78 11.43 6.88 7.37
C HIS A 78 12.45 8.01 7.20
N LYS A 79 13.55 7.98 7.97
CA LYS A 79 14.54 9.08 8.03
C LYS A 79 15.15 9.41 6.66
N ASP A 80 15.27 8.41 5.79
CA ASP A 80 15.88 8.53 4.47
C ASP A 80 14.85 8.62 3.33
N PHE A 81 13.57 8.93 3.61
CA PHE A 81 12.49 8.90 2.61
C PHE A 81 12.80 9.70 1.34
N ILE A 82 13.24 10.96 1.49
CA ILE A 82 13.62 11.82 0.36
C ILE A 82 14.86 11.29 -0.37
N TYR A 83 15.84 10.76 0.38
CA TYR A 83 17.03 10.16 -0.21
C TYR A 83 16.65 8.97 -1.11
N ILE A 84 15.75 8.10 -0.66
CA ILE A 84 15.29 6.95 -1.45
C ILE A 84 14.68 7.42 -2.77
N ILE A 85 13.72 8.36 -2.74
CA ILE A 85 13.07 8.89 -3.96
C ILE A 85 14.11 9.41 -4.96
N ASN A 86 15.07 10.21 -4.49
CA ASN A 86 16.03 10.88 -5.35
C ASN A 86 17.12 9.96 -5.93
N ASN A 87 17.34 8.78 -5.35
CA ASN A 87 18.43 7.88 -5.76
C ASN A 87 17.94 6.57 -6.42
N LEU A 88 16.63 6.35 -6.52
CA LEU A 88 16.07 5.30 -7.37
C LEU A 88 16.29 5.64 -8.85
N LYS A 89 16.67 4.64 -9.67
CA LYS A 89 16.98 4.83 -11.09
C LYS A 89 15.82 5.51 -11.83
N PRO A 90 16.08 6.42 -12.78
CA PRO A 90 15.03 7.21 -13.45
C PRO A 90 13.98 6.37 -14.17
N GLU A 91 14.34 5.16 -14.61
CA GLU A 91 13.43 4.24 -15.31
C GLU A 91 12.40 3.60 -14.38
N LEU A 92 12.61 3.63 -13.05
CA LEU A 92 11.65 3.16 -12.07
C LEU A 92 10.64 4.27 -11.76
N ASN A 93 9.42 4.07 -12.24
CA ASN A 93 8.27 4.85 -11.84
C ASN A 93 7.95 4.63 -10.36
N ILE A 94 7.59 5.71 -9.66
CA ILE A 94 7.29 5.71 -8.23
C ILE A 94 5.86 6.20 -8.01
N ASP A 95 5.14 5.50 -7.14
CA ASP A 95 3.94 6.01 -6.49
C ASP A 95 4.22 6.19 -4.98
N ILE A 96 3.54 7.14 -4.34
CA ILE A 96 3.63 7.39 -2.90
C ILE A 96 2.25 7.25 -2.27
N LEU A 97 2.17 6.48 -1.18
CA LEU A 97 1.00 6.40 -0.31
C LEU A 97 1.31 7.05 1.03
N THR A 98 0.67 8.17 1.34
CA THR A 98 0.94 8.96 2.55
C THR A 98 -0.34 9.51 3.15
N ASN A 99 -0.32 9.86 4.43
CA ASN A 99 -1.34 10.67 5.10
C ASN A 99 -1.01 12.17 5.09
N LEU A 100 0.20 12.57 4.66
CA LEU A 100 0.68 13.96 4.56
C LEU A 100 0.73 14.74 5.91
N MET A 101 0.67 14.06 7.06
CA MET A 101 0.62 14.68 8.40
C MET A 101 2.00 14.89 9.05
N TRP A 102 2.92 15.50 8.33
CA TRP A 102 4.32 15.77 8.75
C TRP A 102 4.62 17.20 9.24
N GLY A 103 3.61 18.08 9.24
CA GLY A 103 3.77 19.49 9.54
C GLY A 103 4.46 20.32 8.43
N LYS A 104 4.51 21.64 8.65
CA LYS A 104 4.95 22.64 7.65
C LYS A 104 6.39 22.41 7.16
N LYS A 105 7.32 22.15 8.08
CA LYS A 105 8.75 21.94 7.75
C LYS A 105 8.98 20.72 6.87
N GLY A 106 8.25 19.63 7.11
CA GLY A 106 8.33 18.42 6.28
C GLY A 106 7.86 18.70 4.85
N LEU A 107 6.74 19.40 4.72
CA LEU A 107 6.19 19.83 3.43
C LEU A 107 7.16 20.72 2.66
N GLU A 108 7.71 21.74 3.31
CA GLU A 108 8.70 22.66 2.70
C GLU A 108 9.95 21.90 2.24
N LYS A 109 10.45 20.97 3.06
CA LYS A 109 11.60 20.14 2.71
C LYS A 109 11.33 19.27 1.48
N PHE A 110 10.16 18.64 1.40
CA PHE A 110 9.82 17.81 0.24
C PHE A 110 9.67 18.63 -1.04
N ILE A 111 9.02 19.80 -0.96
CA ILE A 111 8.89 20.72 -2.11
C ILE A 111 10.28 21.19 -2.59
N SER A 112 11.20 21.47 -1.67
CA SER A 112 12.55 21.91 -1.98
C SER A 112 13.41 20.81 -2.59
N ASP A 113 13.32 19.58 -2.05
CA ASP A 113 14.34 18.56 -2.28
C ASP A 113 13.91 17.47 -3.27
N VAL A 114 12.64 17.43 -3.69
CA VAL A 114 12.13 16.44 -4.64
C VAL A 114 11.66 17.13 -5.91
N ASP A 115 12.26 16.76 -7.05
CA ASP A 115 11.75 17.16 -8.36
C ASP A 115 10.36 16.53 -8.57
N PRO A 116 9.29 17.31 -8.82
CA PRO A 116 7.96 16.77 -9.12
C PRO A 116 7.95 15.73 -10.24
N ASN A 117 8.83 15.84 -11.25
CA ASN A 117 8.92 14.88 -12.34
C ASN A 117 9.42 13.51 -11.89
N ARG A 118 10.16 13.43 -10.76
CA ARG A 118 10.63 12.15 -10.21
C ARG A 118 9.49 11.23 -9.80
N VAL A 119 8.39 11.82 -9.35
CA VAL A 119 7.20 11.13 -8.83
C VAL A 119 5.98 11.44 -9.68
N LYS A 120 6.19 11.67 -10.98
CA LYS A 120 5.14 11.90 -11.96
C LYS A 120 5.28 10.87 -13.06
N ARG A 121 4.18 10.20 -13.39
CA ARG A 121 4.10 9.25 -14.50
C ARG A 121 2.76 9.38 -15.21
N ASP A 122 2.69 8.86 -16.42
CA ASP A 122 1.42 8.73 -17.12
C ASP A 122 0.55 7.66 -16.44
N SER A 123 -0.63 8.06 -15.97
CA SER A 123 -1.48 7.25 -15.10
C SER A 123 -2.90 7.79 -15.07
N PRO A 124 -3.93 6.94 -14.97
CA PRO A 124 -5.31 7.39 -14.78
C PRO A 124 -5.59 7.94 -13.38
N TYR A 125 -4.58 8.05 -12.50
CA TYR A 125 -4.66 8.59 -11.14
C TYR A 125 -3.32 9.20 -10.72
N SER A 126 -3.37 10.13 -9.76
CA SER A 126 -2.18 10.80 -9.21
C SER A 126 -1.16 9.83 -8.60
N SER A 127 0.12 10.07 -8.88
CA SER A 127 1.23 9.24 -8.37
C SER A 127 1.42 9.35 -6.87
N ILE A 128 1.14 10.52 -6.28
CA ILE A 128 1.04 10.70 -4.83
C ILE A 128 -0.43 10.61 -4.44
N ARG A 129 -0.75 9.65 -3.58
CA ARG A 129 -2.12 9.41 -3.11
C ARG A 129 -2.17 9.67 -1.61
N VAL A 130 -2.81 10.77 -1.25
CA VAL A 130 -2.96 11.21 0.14
C VAL A 130 -4.20 10.55 0.74
N SER A 131 -4.02 9.74 1.77
CA SER A 131 -5.13 9.08 2.47
C SER A 131 -5.74 10.01 3.51
N TYR A 132 -6.99 10.42 3.30
CA TYR A 132 -7.77 11.21 4.25
C TYR A 132 -8.45 10.31 5.29
N HIS A 133 -8.17 10.58 6.56
CA HIS A 133 -8.64 9.84 7.73
C HIS A 133 -9.45 10.76 8.67
N PRO A 134 -10.78 10.89 8.49
CA PRO A 134 -11.58 11.87 9.23
C PRO A 134 -11.47 11.79 10.75
N GLU A 135 -11.29 10.59 11.32
CA GLU A 135 -11.14 10.40 12.78
C GLU A 135 -9.85 10.97 13.37
N ALA A 136 -8.83 11.20 12.54
CA ALA A 136 -7.53 11.73 12.97
C ALA A 136 -7.17 13.06 12.29
N MET A 137 -7.93 13.47 11.27
CA MET A 137 -7.72 14.67 10.46
C MET A 137 -8.94 15.59 10.55
N ASN A 138 -9.05 16.30 11.66
CA ASN A 138 -10.18 17.19 11.92
C ASN A 138 -10.17 18.46 11.05
N ASP A 139 -9.03 18.79 10.43
CA ASP A 139 -8.87 19.98 9.58
C ASP A 139 -8.72 19.57 8.10
N ALA A 140 -9.87 19.27 7.48
CA ALA A 140 -9.95 18.87 6.07
C ALA A 140 -9.45 19.97 5.12
N VAL A 141 -9.72 21.24 5.46
CA VAL A 141 -9.30 22.40 4.65
C VAL A 141 -7.79 22.47 4.57
N LYS A 142 -7.10 22.37 5.72
CA LYS A 142 -5.64 22.38 5.76
C LYS A 142 -5.00 21.23 4.98
N LEU A 143 -5.58 20.03 5.03
CA LEU A 143 -5.11 18.91 4.22
C LEU A 143 -5.23 19.25 2.73
N ALA A 144 -6.38 19.74 2.30
CA ALA A 144 -6.62 20.12 0.91
C ALA A 144 -5.72 21.29 0.46
N ASP A 145 -5.46 22.28 1.33
CA ASP A 145 -4.53 23.37 1.04
C ASP A 145 -3.09 22.87 0.84
N ASN A 146 -2.63 21.93 1.68
CA ASN A 146 -1.31 21.32 1.50
C ASN A 146 -1.21 20.52 0.20
N VAL A 147 -2.28 19.79 -0.17
CA VAL A 147 -2.34 19.06 -1.44
C VAL A 147 -2.34 20.04 -2.61
N LYS A 148 -3.14 21.11 -2.55
CA LYS A 148 -3.17 22.14 -3.59
C LYS A 148 -1.82 22.83 -3.76
N LEU A 149 -1.14 23.14 -2.65
CA LEU A 149 0.22 23.68 -2.70
C LEU A 149 1.18 22.75 -3.46
N LEU A 150 1.12 21.43 -3.23
CA LEU A 150 1.94 20.47 -3.97
C LEU A 150 1.54 20.39 -5.45
N GLN A 151 0.25 20.42 -5.78
CA GLN A 151 -0.21 20.48 -7.17
C GLN A 151 0.32 21.72 -7.88
N ASP A 152 0.27 22.89 -7.23
CA ASP A 152 0.75 24.17 -7.78
C ASP A 152 2.28 24.18 -7.96
N LYS A 153 3.00 23.30 -7.25
CA LYS A 153 4.43 23.04 -7.44
C LYS A 153 4.72 21.99 -8.50
N GLY A 154 3.70 21.44 -9.15
CA GLY A 154 3.81 20.52 -10.28
C GLY A 154 3.74 19.03 -9.92
N PHE A 155 3.51 18.69 -8.64
CA PHE A 155 3.38 17.29 -8.22
C PHE A 155 2.06 16.68 -8.71
N SER A 156 2.12 15.43 -9.17
CA SER A 156 0.93 14.62 -9.45
C SER A 156 0.38 14.05 -8.14
N ILE A 157 -0.56 14.77 -7.51
CA ILE A 157 -1.10 14.44 -6.19
C ILE A 157 -2.63 14.56 -6.14
N GLY A 158 -3.26 13.70 -5.34
CA GLY A 158 -4.70 13.71 -5.08
C GLY A 158 -5.04 13.11 -3.71
N ILE A 159 -6.32 13.11 -3.35
CA ILE A 159 -6.83 12.64 -2.06
C ILE A 159 -7.71 11.40 -2.24
N TRP A 160 -7.49 10.40 -1.40
CA TRP A 160 -8.28 9.18 -1.30
C TRP A 160 -8.88 9.06 0.09
N SER A 161 -10.12 8.58 0.20
CA SER A 161 -10.69 8.20 1.49
C SER A 161 -11.36 6.84 1.44
N VAL A 162 -11.36 6.15 2.58
CA VAL A 162 -12.07 4.87 2.73
C VAL A 162 -13.47 5.17 3.25
N LEU A 163 -14.49 4.59 2.63
CA LEU A 163 -15.89 4.70 3.04
C LEU A 163 -16.16 3.81 4.26
N TYR A 164 -15.52 4.14 5.39
CA TYR A 164 -15.77 3.47 6.66
C TYR A 164 -17.21 3.74 7.10
N PRO A 165 -18.00 2.71 7.47
CA PRO A 165 -19.44 2.80 7.73
C PRO A 165 -19.84 3.52 9.04
N SER A 166 -19.10 4.56 9.42
CA SER A 166 -19.46 5.51 10.47
C SER A 166 -20.17 6.72 9.86
N SER A 167 -21.36 7.06 10.36
CA SER A 167 -22.13 8.22 9.85
C SER A 167 -21.31 9.51 9.90
N THR A 168 -20.58 9.74 11.00
CA THR A 168 -19.72 10.91 11.14
C THR A 168 -18.61 10.95 10.08
N GLN A 169 -17.94 9.82 9.83
CA GLN A 169 -16.87 9.79 8.82
C GLN A 169 -17.41 9.91 7.39
N LEU A 170 -18.54 9.27 7.10
CA LEU A 170 -19.20 9.39 5.80
C LEU A 170 -19.61 10.83 5.54
N SER A 171 -20.19 11.54 6.51
CA SER A 171 -20.50 12.98 6.39
C SER A 171 -19.25 13.83 6.21
N SER A 172 -18.15 13.58 6.94
CA SER A 172 -16.89 14.30 6.71
C SER A 172 -16.36 14.11 5.28
N ILE A 173 -16.66 12.97 4.65
CA ILE A 173 -16.31 12.69 3.27
C ILE A 173 -17.27 13.39 2.29
N SER A 174 -18.57 13.07 2.36
CA SER A 174 -19.57 13.51 1.38
C SER A 174 -19.90 14.98 1.49
N ASP A 175 -19.96 15.51 2.72
CA ASP A 175 -20.49 16.85 3.00
C ASP A 175 -19.38 17.88 3.17
N THR A 176 -18.11 17.45 3.23
CA THR A 176 -16.96 18.33 3.45
C THR A 176 -15.84 18.07 2.45
N MET A 177 -15.10 16.96 2.57
CA MET A 177 -13.88 16.74 1.79
C MET A 177 -14.15 16.73 0.28
N GLN A 178 -15.24 16.10 -0.16
CA GLN A 178 -15.61 16.05 -1.58
C GLN A 178 -15.85 17.45 -2.18
N PHE A 179 -16.54 18.35 -1.45
CA PHE A 179 -16.78 19.71 -1.91
C PHE A 179 -15.52 20.56 -1.93
N ILE A 180 -14.67 20.46 -0.89
CA ILE A 180 -13.39 21.16 -0.83
C ILE A 180 -12.49 20.74 -2.00
N CYS A 181 -12.39 19.43 -2.27
CA CYS A 181 -11.58 18.93 -3.37
C CYS A 181 -12.11 19.40 -4.73
N LYS A 182 -13.44 19.41 -4.91
CA LYS A 182 -14.07 19.90 -6.14
C LYS A 182 -13.77 21.39 -6.37
N ASP A 183 -13.90 22.23 -5.35
CA ASP A 183 -13.61 23.66 -5.41
C ASP A 183 -12.14 23.95 -5.76
N LYS A 184 -11.23 23.16 -5.19
CA LYS A 184 -9.77 23.30 -5.40
C LYS A 184 -9.22 22.54 -6.61
N GLU A 185 -10.07 21.87 -7.37
CA GLU A 185 -9.69 21.02 -8.52
C GLU A 185 -8.72 19.88 -8.15
N ILE A 186 -8.89 19.30 -6.96
CA ILE A 186 -8.12 18.16 -6.46
C ILE A 186 -8.80 16.85 -6.88
N ASP A 187 -8.05 15.90 -7.46
CA ASP A 187 -8.55 14.53 -7.70
C ASP A 187 -8.90 13.90 -6.35
N PHE A 188 -10.19 13.65 -6.15
CA PHE A 188 -10.72 13.02 -4.96
C PHE A 188 -11.41 11.71 -5.30
N ARG A 189 -10.97 10.62 -4.66
CA ARG A 189 -11.52 9.29 -4.87
C ARG A 189 -11.85 8.59 -3.57
N THR A 190 -12.78 7.66 -3.65
CA THR A 190 -13.17 6.83 -2.53
C THR A 190 -12.82 5.38 -2.78
N LYS A 191 -12.61 4.64 -1.70
CA LYS A 191 -12.45 3.18 -1.72
C LYS A 191 -13.47 2.56 -0.77
N SER A 192 -14.06 1.45 -1.16
CA SER A 192 -14.92 0.67 -0.27
C SER A 192 -14.15 0.20 0.95
N PHE A 193 -14.78 0.31 2.12
CA PHE A 193 -14.24 -0.30 3.34
C PHE A 193 -14.19 -1.82 3.20
N THR A 194 -13.17 -2.40 3.80
CA THR A 194 -12.96 -3.84 3.90
C THR A 194 -12.51 -4.10 5.33
N GLY A 195 -13.12 -5.05 6.02
CA GLY A 195 -12.83 -5.31 7.43
C GLY A 195 -14.09 -5.69 8.20
N VAL A 196 -14.09 -5.48 9.52
CA VAL A 196 -15.27 -5.70 10.37
C VAL A 196 -15.72 -4.38 10.94
N TYR A 197 -17.03 -4.12 10.92
CA TYR A 197 -17.62 -2.98 11.60
C TYR A 197 -18.87 -3.40 12.34
N LYS A 198 -18.91 -3.13 13.65
CA LYS A 198 -20.01 -3.53 14.55
C LYS A 198 -20.38 -5.03 14.46
N GLY A 199 -19.37 -5.88 14.27
CA GLY A 199 -19.53 -7.33 14.13
C GLY A 199 -19.81 -7.82 12.70
N GLU A 200 -20.13 -6.92 11.78
CA GLU A 200 -20.46 -7.27 10.39
C GLU A 200 -19.22 -7.21 9.48
N PRO A 201 -19.00 -8.23 8.63
CA PRO A 201 -17.91 -8.21 7.65
C PRO A 201 -18.25 -7.33 6.45
N TYR A 202 -17.29 -6.50 6.03
CA TYR A 202 -17.34 -5.66 4.84
C TYR A 202 -16.29 -6.13 3.84
N GLY A 203 -16.67 -6.17 2.56
CA GLY A 203 -15.83 -6.60 1.44
C GLY A 203 -16.52 -7.64 0.57
N ASP A 204 -16.20 -7.64 -0.72
CA ASP A 204 -16.66 -8.69 -1.64
C ASP A 204 -15.64 -9.83 -1.66
N TYR A 205 -15.97 -10.95 -1.01
CA TYR A 205 -15.14 -12.17 -0.99
C TYR A 205 -15.76 -13.29 -1.83
N SER A 206 -16.64 -12.96 -2.78
CA SER A 206 -17.38 -13.94 -3.59
C SER A 206 -16.46 -14.92 -4.34
N LYS A 207 -15.28 -14.47 -4.77
CA LYS A 207 -14.28 -15.31 -5.44
C LYS A 207 -13.67 -16.38 -4.53
N PHE A 208 -13.46 -16.06 -3.25
CA PHE A 208 -12.91 -16.97 -2.25
C PHE A 208 -13.74 -16.92 -0.95
N PRO A 209 -14.92 -17.56 -0.91
CA PRO A 209 -15.80 -17.52 0.25
C PRO A 209 -15.13 -18.11 1.50
N LYS A 210 -15.36 -17.48 2.66
CA LYS A 210 -14.77 -17.90 3.95
C LYS A 210 -13.23 -17.89 3.96
N SER A 211 -12.59 -17.07 3.13
CA SER A 211 -11.12 -16.91 3.11
C SER A 211 -10.58 -16.05 4.24
N THR A 212 -11.43 -15.25 4.88
CA THR A 212 -11.07 -14.33 5.96
C THR A 212 -12.03 -14.45 7.15
N LEU A 213 -11.61 -13.94 8.31
CA LEU A 213 -12.40 -13.83 9.53
C LEU A 213 -12.98 -15.17 10.04
N GLN A 214 -12.31 -16.29 9.79
CA GLN A 214 -12.68 -17.60 10.31
C GLN A 214 -11.86 -17.96 11.56
N GLU A 215 -12.47 -18.68 12.50
CA GLU A 215 -11.78 -19.22 13.68
C GLU A 215 -10.83 -20.37 13.33
N LYS A 216 -11.17 -21.16 12.31
CA LYS A 216 -10.37 -22.30 11.86
C LYS A 216 -9.81 -22.03 10.47
N THR A 217 -8.59 -22.46 10.25
CA THR A 217 -7.94 -22.41 8.95
C THR A 217 -8.01 -23.73 8.21
N LYS A 218 -7.78 -23.67 6.89
CA LYS A 218 -7.68 -24.79 5.97
C LYS A 218 -6.39 -24.68 5.17
N SER A 219 -5.92 -25.81 4.68
CA SER A 219 -4.84 -25.87 3.70
C SER A 219 -5.34 -25.53 2.30
N CYS A 220 -4.54 -24.80 1.55
CA CYS A 220 -4.76 -24.49 0.14
C CYS A 220 -3.41 -24.29 -0.56
N LYS A 221 -3.48 -24.05 -1.87
CA LYS A 221 -2.37 -23.45 -2.62
C LYS A 221 -2.73 -22.03 -3.00
N CYS A 222 -1.84 -21.08 -2.73
CA CYS A 222 -2.02 -19.70 -3.11
C CYS A 222 -0.85 -19.16 -3.93
N LYS A 223 -1.15 -18.22 -4.82
CA LYS A 223 -0.18 -17.50 -5.64
C LYS A 223 -0.50 -16.02 -5.61
N THR A 224 0.51 -15.17 -5.50
CA THR A 224 0.34 -13.71 -5.47
C THR A 224 0.63 -13.08 -6.82
N SER A 225 0.01 -11.94 -7.06
CA SER A 225 0.33 -11.04 -8.19
C SER A 225 1.00 -9.76 -7.70
N GLU A 226 1.57 -9.78 -6.50
CA GLU A 226 2.16 -8.62 -5.85
C GLU A 226 3.54 -8.91 -5.29
N LEU A 227 4.46 -7.96 -5.44
CA LEU A 227 5.74 -7.96 -4.75
C LEU A 227 5.62 -7.08 -3.50
N LEU A 228 5.49 -7.72 -2.33
CA LEU A 228 5.38 -7.04 -1.04
C LEU A 228 6.73 -7.09 -0.34
N ILE A 229 7.33 -5.93 -0.06
CA ILE A 229 8.66 -5.79 0.54
C ILE A 229 8.51 -5.08 1.88
N GLY A 230 8.83 -5.78 2.97
CA GLY A 230 8.76 -5.26 4.32
C GLY A 230 9.92 -4.34 4.69
N PRO A 231 9.84 -3.65 5.84
CA PRO A 231 10.85 -2.66 6.27
C PRO A 231 12.29 -3.17 6.37
N LYS A 232 12.47 -4.48 6.60
CA LYS A 232 13.77 -5.15 6.72
C LYS A 232 14.29 -5.73 5.38
N GLY A 233 13.60 -5.44 4.28
CA GLY A 233 13.86 -6.03 2.96
C GLY A 233 13.27 -7.42 2.76
N ASP A 234 12.71 -8.06 3.78
CA ASP A 234 12.03 -9.35 3.64
C ASP A 234 10.85 -9.22 2.68
N THR A 235 10.68 -10.17 1.78
CA THR A 235 9.57 -10.20 0.82
C THR A 235 8.51 -11.22 1.24
N TYR A 236 7.26 -10.94 0.92
CA TYR A 236 6.12 -11.72 1.42
C TYR A 236 5.13 -12.06 0.32
N ARG A 237 4.48 -13.22 0.45
CA ARG A 237 3.44 -13.66 -0.48
C ARG A 237 2.16 -12.84 -0.37
N CYS A 238 1.84 -12.32 0.81
CA CYS A 238 0.57 -11.65 1.09
C CYS A 238 0.70 -10.69 2.27
N HIS A 239 -0.29 -9.82 2.44
CA HIS A 239 -0.27 -8.83 3.51
C HIS A 239 -0.42 -9.46 4.89
N ARG A 240 -1.08 -10.61 5.02
CA ARG A 240 -1.16 -11.35 6.29
C ARG A 240 0.24 -11.67 6.81
N ASP A 241 1.05 -12.31 5.98
CA ASP A 241 2.39 -12.78 6.33
C ASP A 241 3.33 -11.61 6.60
N LEU A 242 3.24 -10.53 5.79
CA LEU A 242 3.94 -9.27 6.02
C LEU A 242 3.64 -8.67 7.40
N TYR A 243 2.36 -8.55 7.77
CA TYR A 243 1.98 -7.91 9.04
C TYR A 243 2.21 -8.82 10.24
N ALA A 244 2.15 -10.14 10.06
CA ALA A 244 2.51 -11.13 11.08
C ALA A 244 4.04 -11.29 11.23
N ARG A 245 4.80 -10.89 10.21
CA ARG A 245 6.24 -11.18 10.05
C ARG A 245 6.49 -12.70 10.06
N GLU A 246 5.62 -13.42 9.37
CA GLU A 246 5.69 -14.87 9.21
C GLU A 246 6.04 -15.22 7.75
N ASN A 247 6.67 -16.37 7.54
CA ASN A 247 6.88 -16.97 6.22
C ASN A 247 7.43 -16.02 5.13
N PRO A 248 8.52 -15.26 5.37
CA PRO A 248 9.15 -14.50 4.30
C PRO A 248 9.58 -15.44 3.17
N ILE A 249 9.37 -15.02 1.93
CA ILE A 249 9.70 -15.80 0.72
C ILE A 249 11.06 -15.42 0.14
N GLY A 250 11.78 -14.51 0.78
CA GLY A 250 13.12 -14.07 0.42
C GLY A 250 13.45 -12.72 1.04
N ASN A 251 14.60 -12.16 0.68
CA ASN A 251 14.98 -10.80 1.07
C ASN A 251 15.54 -10.05 -0.14
N ILE A 252 15.03 -8.85 -0.41
CA ILE A 252 15.39 -8.10 -1.63
C ILE A 252 16.84 -7.57 -1.63
N THR A 253 17.48 -7.53 -0.45
CA THR A 253 18.89 -7.15 -0.34
C THR A 253 19.82 -8.27 -0.82
N ASP A 254 19.36 -9.53 -0.81
CA ASP A 254 20.12 -10.68 -1.26
C ASP A 254 20.32 -10.67 -2.78
N ASN A 255 21.57 -10.85 -3.23
CA ASN A 255 21.90 -10.83 -4.65
C ASN A 255 21.40 -12.06 -5.43
N SER A 256 20.97 -13.11 -4.73
CA SER A 256 20.35 -14.30 -5.31
C SER A 256 18.83 -14.24 -5.29
N PHE A 257 18.23 -13.17 -4.76
CA PHE A 257 16.78 -13.05 -4.71
C PHE A 257 16.18 -12.99 -6.12
N SER A 258 15.15 -13.79 -6.33
CA SER A 258 14.32 -13.79 -7.54
C SER A 258 12.86 -13.91 -7.15
N VAL A 259 11.98 -13.37 -8.00
CA VAL A 259 10.54 -13.49 -7.81
C VAL A 259 10.07 -14.80 -8.45
N GLU A 260 9.48 -15.68 -7.66
CA GLU A 260 8.85 -16.91 -8.13
C GLU A 260 7.36 -16.67 -8.40
N ASP A 261 6.86 -17.03 -9.60
CA ASP A 261 5.45 -16.89 -10.01
C ASP A 261 4.72 -18.24 -9.95
N ASP A 262 4.82 -18.91 -8.81
CA ASP A 262 4.28 -20.26 -8.60
C ASP A 262 3.33 -20.34 -7.41
N PHE A 263 2.48 -21.37 -7.45
CA PHE A 263 1.59 -21.69 -6.33
C PHE A 263 2.40 -22.29 -5.17
N MET A 264 2.22 -21.71 -3.97
CA MET A 264 2.82 -22.20 -2.73
C MET A 264 1.75 -22.79 -1.81
N ASP A 265 2.13 -23.82 -1.05
CA ASP A 265 1.29 -24.36 0.01
C ASP A 265 1.05 -23.31 1.11
N CYS A 266 -0.16 -23.27 1.64
CA CYS A 266 -0.60 -22.34 2.68
C CYS A 266 -1.60 -23.03 3.60
N ASP A 267 -1.44 -22.87 4.91
CA ASP A 267 -2.32 -23.43 5.94
C ASP A 267 -3.25 -22.37 6.58
N LYS A 268 -3.32 -21.17 5.97
CA LYS A 268 -3.99 -19.98 6.52
C LYS A 268 -5.30 -19.61 5.83
N TYR A 269 -5.84 -20.46 4.94
CA TYR A 269 -7.13 -20.18 4.31
C TYR A 269 -8.22 -20.07 5.38
N GLY A 270 -8.93 -18.95 5.44
CA GLY A 270 -9.84 -18.60 6.54
C GLY A 270 -9.36 -17.40 7.36
N GLN A 271 -8.07 -17.11 7.31
CA GLN A 271 -7.44 -15.98 7.98
C GLN A 271 -6.58 -15.15 7.02
N CYS A 272 -6.88 -15.19 5.72
CA CYS A 272 -6.25 -14.30 4.74
C CYS A 272 -6.50 -12.83 5.11
N ASN A 273 -5.55 -11.95 4.79
CA ASN A 273 -5.80 -10.52 4.95
C ASN A 273 -6.90 -10.10 3.96
N PRO A 274 -7.93 -9.37 4.41
CA PRO A 274 -9.01 -8.95 3.54
C PRO A 274 -8.59 -8.19 2.28
N CYS A 275 -7.47 -7.45 2.28
CA CYS A 275 -7.01 -6.73 1.09
C CYS A 275 -6.54 -7.67 -0.03
N ASP A 276 -6.06 -8.86 0.31
CA ASP A 276 -5.52 -9.82 -0.67
C ASP A 276 -6.63 -10.53 -1.45
N VAL A 277 -7.75 -10.82 -0.78
CA VAL A 277 -8.80 -11.72 -1.28
C VAL A 277 -10.10 -11.01 -1.69
N LYS A 278 -10.22 -9.71 -1.42
CA LYS A 278 -11.38 -8.93 -1.86
C LYS A 278 -11.37 -8.73 -3.37
N VAL A 279 -12.55 -8.78 -3.97
CA VAL A 279 -12.75 -8.37 -5.36
C VAL A 279 -12.59 -6.85 -5.45
N THR A 280 -11.66 -6.42 -6.29
CA THR A 280 -11.32 -5.02 -6.50
C THR A 280 -10.98 -4.74 -7.96
N THR A 281 -10.53 -3.52 -8.25
CA THR A 281 -10.04 -3.15 -9.57
C THR A 281 -8.54 -3.43 -9.69
N ASN A 282 -8.09 -3.86 -10.86
CA ASN A 282 -6.66 -4.01 -11.13
C ASN A 282 -5.97 -2.65 -11.38
N ASN A 283 -4.67 -2.66 -11.70
CA ASN A 283 -3.90 -1.46 -12.03
C ASN A 283 -4.43 -0.67 -13.24
N LYS A 284 -5.25 -1.29 -14.10
CA LYS A 284 -5.96 -0.66 -15.23
C LYS A 284 -7.37 -0.19 -14.89
N GLN A 285 -7.80 -0.29 -13.64
CA GLN A 285 -9.15 0.04 -13.16
C GLN A 285 -10.27 -0.93 -13.62
N GLU A 286 -9.93 -2.17 -13.99
CA GLU A 286 -10.91 -3.20 -14.38
C GLU A 286 -11.34 -4.02 -13.15
N LEU A 287 -12.66 -4.14 -12.91
CA LEU A 287 -13.25 -4.88 -11.79
C LEU A 287 -13.10 -6.41 -11.96
N GLY A 288 -12.97 -7.15 -10.85
CA GLY A 288 -12.90 -8.61 -10.84
C GLY A 288 -11.54 -9.17 -10.38
N HIS A 289 -10.63 -8.29 -9.96
CA HIS A 289 -9.28 -8.65 -9.54
C HIS A 289 -9.22 -9.01 -8.05
N THR A 290 -8.37 -9.96 -7.72
CA THR A 290 -7.89 -10.26 -6.36
C THR A 290 -6.37 -10.32 -6.43
N SER A 291 -5.68 -9.84 -5.40
CA SER A 291 -4.21 -9.84 -5.36
C SER A 291 -3.63 -11.25 -5.36
N VAL A 292 -4.40 -12.21 -4.85
CA VAL A 292 -4.04 -13.64 -4.84
C VAL A 292 -4.99 -14.49 -5.69
N GLU A 293 -4.45 -15.60 -6.18
CA GLU A 293 -5.20 -16.75 -6.66
C GLU A 293 -5.09 -17.90 -5.66
N ILE A 294 -6.20 -18.60 -5.41
CA ILE A 294 -6.26 -19.70 -4.45
C ILE A 294 -6.93 -20.91 -5.11
N LYS A 295 -6.34 -22.09 -4.93
CA LYS A 295 -6.88 -23.38 -5.39
C LYS A 295 -6.65 -24.48 -4.36
N GLU A 296 -7.21 -25.66 -4.63
CA GLU A 296 -6.99 -26.88 -3.82
C GLU A 296 -7.32 -26.67 -2.33
N ILE A 297 -8.39 -25.92 -2.02
CA ILE A 297 -8.83 -25.67 -0.64
C ILE A 297 -9.34 -26.99 -0.05
N GLN A 298 -8.62 -27.50 0.95
CA GLN A 298 -8.96 -28.77 1.59
C GLN A 298 -10.17 -28.60 2.52
N SER A 299 -11.11 -29.54 2.47
CA SER A 299 -12.14 -29.66 3.48
C SER A 299 -11.53 -30.10 4.81
N THR A 300 -11.93 -29.45 5.90
CA THR A 300 -11.79 -29.98 7.26
C THR A 300 -12.54 -31.29 7.41
#